data_AF-A0A1Y4T0E2-F1
#
_entry.id   AF-A0A1Y4T0E2-F1
#
_cell.length_a   1.000
_cell.length_b   1.000
_cell.length_c   1.000
_cell.angle_alpha   90.00
_cell.angle_beta   90.00
_cell.angle_gamma   90.00
#
_symmetry.space_group_name_H-M   'P 1'
#
loop_
_entity.id
_entity.type
_entity.pdbx_description
1 polymer ?
#
loop_
_entity_poly.entity_id
_entity_poly.type
_entity_poly.pdbx_seq_one_letter_code
_entity_poly.pdbx_strand_id
1 'polypeptide(L)'
;MEKIERMHWLYGLDPGRRCSECSRLEWIHAGGQTVCKCAIYGVAPGAATDWSGDWEACGMRNRSYAGVKIQTLEPDGTKASPAP
;
A
#
# COMPACT_ATOMS: atom_id res chain seq x y z
N MET A 1 -10.35 8.99 3.25
CA MET A 1 -8.96 9.05 2.79
C MET A 1 -8.76 7.91 1.82
N GLU A 2 -8.41 8.23 0.59
CA GLU A 2 -8.10 7.25 -0.45
C GLU A 2 -6.84 6.46 -0.11
N LYS A 3 -6.67 5.29 -0.73
CA LYS A 3 -5.58 4.35 -0.44
C LYS A 3 -4.20 4.96 -0.66
N ILE A 4 -4.06 5.70 -1.77
CA ILE A 4 -2.84 6.38 -2.15
C ILE A 4 -2.51 7.53 -1.21
N GLU A 5 -3.52 8.33 -0.81
CA GLU A 5 -3.35 9.39 0.19
C GLU A 5 -2.85 8.83 1.52
N ARG A 6 -3.40 7.69 1.96
CA ARG A 6 -2.95 7.01 3.18
C ARG A 6 -1.49 6.56 3.08
N MET A 7 -1.09 6.02 1.92
CA MET A 7 0.31 5.64 1.68
C MET A 7 1.23 6.85 1.72
N HIS A 8 0.84 7.97 1.11
CA HIS A 8 1.61 9.22 1.14
C HIS A 8 1.64 9.86 2.53
N TRP A 9 0.57 9.75 3.30
CA TRP A 9 0.54 10.25 4.67
C TRP A 9 1.48 9.47 5.60
N LEU A 10 1.53 8.14 5.47
CA LEU A 10 2.40 7.29 6.29
C LEU A 10 3.88 7.37 5.89
N TYR A 11 4.16 7.53 4.60
CA TYR A 11 5.51 7.32 4.06
C TYR A 11 6.09 8.51 3.30
N GLY A 12 5.34 9.59 3.18
CA GLY A 12 5.67 10.71 2.30
C GLY A 12 5.55 10.35 0.83
N LEU A 13 5.82 11.35 -0.01
CA LEU A 13 5.89 11.22 -1.46
C LEU A 13 7.35 11.11 -1.92
N ASP A 14 7.57 10.42 -3.04
CA ASP A 14 8.81 10.42 -3.81
C ASP A 14 8.55 11.17 -5.13
N PRO A 15 8.63 12.51 -5.13
CA PRO A 15 8.15 13.33 -6.24
C PRO A 15 8.91 13.07 -7.54
N GLY A 16 8.18 13.05 -8.65
CA GLY A 16 8.75 12.77 -9.98
C GLY A 16 9.03 11.29 -10.24
N ARG A 17 8.62 10.40 -9.32
CA ARG A 17 8.67 8.94 -9.49
C ARG A 17 7.26 8.37 -9.49
N ARG A 18 7.08 7.26 -10.21
CA ARG A 18 5.81 6.53 -10.26
C ARG A 18 5.88 5.20 -9.50
N CYS A 19 4.73 4.75 -9.00
CA CYS A 19 4.61 3.44 -8.37
C CYS A 19 5.05 2.30 -9.30
N SER A 20 4.87 2.43 -10.62
CA SER A 20 5.38 1.47 -11.62
C SER A 20 6.91 1.32 -11.64
N GLU A 21 7.66 2.32 -11.17
CA GLU A 21 9.12 2.27 -11.02
C GLU A 21 9.56 1.69 -9.66
N CYS A 22 8.62 1.25 -8.82
CA CYS A 22 8.90 0.67 -7.52
C CYS A 22 8.97 -0.86 -7.63
N SER A 23 10.04 -1.46 -7.13
CA SER A 23 10.22 -2.93 -7.11
C SER A 23 9.22 -3.69 -6.23
N ARG A 24 8.36 -2.95 -5.51
CA ARG A 24 7.31 -3.49 -4.63
C ARG A 24 5.92 -3.45 -5.27
N LEU A 25 5.83 -3.01 -6.52
CA LEU A 25 4.60 -3.12 -7.29
C LEU A 25 4.53 -4.52 -7.89
N GLU A 26 3.51 -5.28 -7.51
CA GLU A 26 3.26 -6.63 -7.99
C GLU A 26 2.16 -6.62 -9.05
N TRP A 27 2.38 -7.33 -10.14
CA TRP A 27 1.38 -7.51 -11.21
C TRP A 27 0.75 -8.88 -11.05
N ILE A 28 -0.58 -8.91 -10.92
CA ILE A 28 -1.35 -10.12 -10.65
C ILE A 28 -2.33 -10.34 -11.79
N HIS A 29 -2.30 -11.54 -12.37
CA HIS A 29 -3.24 -11.97 -13.38
C HIS A 29 -4.40 -12.71 -12.72
N ALA A 30 -5.60 -12.15 -12.76
CA ALA A 30 -6.80 -12.73 -12.15
C ALA A 30 -8.00 -12.58 -13.09
N GLY A 31 -8.70 -13.70 -13.38
CA GLY A 31 -9.95 -13.68 -14.14
C GLY A 31 -9.84 -13.09 -15.55
N GLY A 32 -8.67 -13.20 -16.21
CA GLY A 32 -8.42 -12.61 -17.52
C GLY A 32 -8.06 -11.11 -17.50
N GLN A 33 -8.00 -10.50 -16.33
CA GLN A 33 -7.54 -9.13 -16.13
C GLN A 33 -6.17 -9.12 -15.46
N THR A 34 -5.38 -8.09 -15.76
CA THR A 34 -4.13 -7.83 -15.07
C THR A 34 -4.32 -6.63 -14.16
N VAL A 35 -4.18 -6.83 -12.86
CA VAL A 35 -4.24 -5.77 -11.85
C VAL A 35 -2.86 -5.61 -11.22
N CYS A 36 -2.54 -4.42 -10.74
CA CYS A 36 -1.33 -4.22 -9.94
C CYS A 36 -1.69 -4.00 -8.47
N LYS A 37 -0.81 -4.43 -7.57
CA LYS A 37 -0.97 -4.30 -6.11
C LYS A 37 0.34 -3.83 -5.49
N CYS A 38 0.27 -3.05 -4.43
CA CYS A 38 1.46 -2.60 -3.70
C CYS A 38 1.76 -3.56 -2.55
N ALA A 39 2.94 -4.17 -2.52
CA ALA A 39 3.34 -5.12 -1.48
C ALA A 39 3.33 -4.52 -0.06
N ILE A 40 3.55 -3.19 0.05
CA ILE A 40 3.49 -2.47 1.32
C ILE A 40 2.04 -2.32 1.76
N TYR A 41 1.18 -1.81 0.87
CA TYR A 41 -0.23 -1.59 1.16
C TYR A 41 -0.96 -2.90 1.47
N GLY A 42 -0.79 -3.88 0.58
CA GLY A 42 -1.37 -5.21 0.67
C GLY A 42 -1.68 -5.80 -0.71
N VAL A 43 -1.61 -7.14 -0.80
CA VAL A 43 -1.82 -7.90 -2.03
C VAL A 43 -3.05 -8.83 -1.96
N ALA A 44 -3.96 -8.58 -1.01
CA ALA A 44 -5.14 -9.43 -0.84
C ALA A 44 -6.00 -9.47 -2.13
N PRO A 45 -6.74 -10.57 -2.39
CA PRO A 45 -7.67 -10.63 -3.52
C PRO A 45 -8.74 -9.53 -3.45
N GLY A 46 -9.18 -9.04 -4.62
CA GLY A 46 -10.26 -8.06 -4.75
C GLY A 46 -9.81 -6.61 -4.93
N ALA A 47 -10.78 -5.76 -5.30
CA ALA A 47 -10.55 -4.37 -5.71
C ALA A 47 -10.08 -3.43 -4.59
N ALA A 48 -10.28 -3.82 -3.33
CA ALA A 48 -9.86 -3.03 -2.17
C ALA A 48 -8.35 -2.78 -2.15
N THR A 49 -7.53 -3.69 -2.67
CA THR A 49 -6.06 -3.57 -2.71
C THR A 49 -5.52 -3.29 -4.10
N ASP A 50 -6.39 -3.16 -5.10
CA ASP A 50 -5.97 -2.77 -6.45
C ASP A 50 -5.29 -1.41 -6.40
N TRP A 51 -4.20 -1.31 -7.14
CA TRP A 51 -3.30 -0.20 -7.20
C TRP A 51 -3.26 0.38 -8.62
N SER A 52 -2.65 1.54 -8.76
CA SER A 52 -2.29 2.09 -10.08
C SER A 52 -0.79 2.34 -10.16
N GLY A 53 -0.17 1.88 -11.23
CA GLY A 53 1.22 2.16 -11.53
C GLY A 53 1.49 3.63 -11.88
N ASP A 54 0.45 4.37 -12.29
CA ASP A 54 0.56 5.78 -12.68
C ASP A 54 0.60 6.75 -11.50
N TRP A 55 0.23 6.29 -10.30
CA TRP A 55 0.27 7.10 -9.08
C TRP A 55 1.70 7.50 -8.72
N GLU A 56 1.83 8.69 -8.13
CA GLU A 56 3.11 9.17 -7.60
C GLU A 56 3.61 8.22 -6.51
N ALA A 57 4.89 7.86 -6.59
CA ALA A 57 5.50 6.90 -5.68
C ALA A 57 5.49 7.43 -4.22
N CYS A 58 5.41 6.50 -3.27
CA CYS A 58 5.63 6.83 -1.86
C CYS A 58 7.12 6.78 -1.50
N GLY A 59 7.48 7.41 -0.39
CA GLY A 59 8.87 7.48 0.11
C GLY A 59 9.51 6.14 0.52
N MET A 60 8.79 5.02 0.41
CA MET A 60 9.30 3.67 0.69
C MET A 60 9.97 2.98 -0.51
N ARG A 61 10.05 3.65 -1.67
CA ARG A 61 10.85 3.17 -2.79
C ARG A 61 12.29 2.92 -2.32
N ASN A 62 12.82 1.72 -2.58
CA ASN A 62 14.16 1.27 -2.14
C ASN A 62 14.42 1.22 -0.62
N ARG A 63 13.41 1.31 0.26
CA ARG A 63 13.58 1.16 1.71
C ARG A 63 13.19 -0.22 2.22
N SER A 64 13.90 -0.75 3.21
CA SER A 64 13.54 -2.01 3.87
C SER A 64 12.16 -1.90 4.51
N TYR A 65 11.32 -2.92 4.32
CA TYR A 65 9.97 -2.98 4.88
C TYR A 65 9.80 -4.27 5.68
N ALA A 66 9.46 -4.15 6.95
CA ALA A 66 9.34 -5.29 7.88
C ALA A 66 8.04 -6.10 7.73
N GLY A 67 7.17 -5.77 6.77
CA GLY A 67 6.03 -6.61 6.39
C GLY A 67 4.70 -6.35 7.13
N VAL A 68 4.57 -5.26 7.90
CA VAL A 68 3.31 -4.93 8.60
C VAL A 68 2.29 -4.37 7.61
N LYS A 69 1.45 -5.22 7.02
CA LYS A 69 0.47 -4.83 5.98
C LYS A 69 -0.41 -3.64 6.41
N ILE A 70 -0.36 -2.54 5.65
CA ILE A 70 -1.08 -1.29 5.94
C ILE A 70 -2.60 -1.47 5.88
N GLN A 71 -3.09 -2.39 5.05
CA GLN A 71 -4.52 -2.75 5.01
C GLN A 71 -5.09 -3.18 6.38
N THR A 72 -4.23 -3.62 7.30
CA THR A 72 -4.60 -4.06 8.65
C THR A 72 -4.36 -3.00 9.72
N LEU A 73 -3.74 -1.86 9.35
CA LEU A 73 -3.67 -0.73 10.27
C LEU A 73 -5.07 -0.13 10.33
N GLU A 74 -5.83 -0.43 11.36
CA GLU A 74 -6.98 0.40 11.72
C GLU A 74 -6.46 1.80 12.10
N PRO A 75 -7.19 2.89 11.78
CA PRO A 75 -6.90 4.16 12.42
C PRO A 75 -7.08 3.93 13.93
N ASP A 76 -6.02 4.13 14.70
CA ASP A 76 -6.04 4.02 16.16
C ASP A 76 -7.24 4.81 16.70
N GLY A 77 -8.24 4.07 17.14
CA GLY A 77 -9.60 4.56 17.23
C GLY A 77 -10.52 3.63 17.99
N THR A 78 -10.01 2.78 18.89
CA THR A 78 -10.60 2.62 20.22
C THR A 78 -9.71 1.79 21.14
N LYS A 79 -9.63 2.28 22.36
CA LYS A 79 -8.94 1.80 23.54
C LYS A 79 -9.57 0.49 24.06
N ALA A 80 -8.77 -0.53 24.31
CA ALA A 80 -9.03 -1.48 25.39
C ALA A 80 -7.71 -1.94 25.99
N SER A 81 -7.29 -1.22 27.04
CA SER A 81 -6.27 -1.65 27.98
C SER A 81 -6.59 -3.07 28.49
N PRO A 82 -5.63 -4.01 28.55
CA PRO A 82 -5.81 -5.20 29.35
C PRO A 82 -5.43 -4.86 30.79
N ALA A 83 -6.37 -4.93 31.72
CA ALA A 83 -6.09 -5.25 33.11
C ALA A 83 -7.37 -5.37 33.94
N PRO A 84 -7.36 -6.10 35.08
CA PRO A 84 -6.46 -7.19 35.46
C PRO A 84 -7.10 -8.59 35.32
#